data_AF-A0ABD5SBL6-F1
#
_entry.id   AF-A0ABD5SBL6-F1
#
_cell.length_a   1.000
_cell.length_b   1.000
_cell.length_c   1.000
_cell.angle_alpha   90.00
_cell.angle_beta   90.00
_cell.angle_gamma   90.00
#
_symmetry.space_group_name_H-M   'P 1'
#
loop_
_entity.id
_entity.type
_entity.pdbx_description
1 polymer ?
#
loop_
_entity_poly.entity_id
_entity_poly.type
_entity_poly.pdbx_seq_one_letter_code
_entity_poly.pdbx_strand_id
1 'polypeptide(L)' 'VADALTGSDDEGVFVYGFGEFVADATDAIEAAGGDADAAKVENFG' A
#
# COMPACT_ATOMS: atom_id res chain seq x y z
N VAL A 1 -0.32 -7.58 5.60
CA VAL A 1 -0.65 -6.15 5.44
C VAL A 1 -1.45 -5.65 6.63
N ALA A 2 -2.55 -6.30 7.01
CA ALA A 2 -3.32 -5.92 8.21
C ALA A 2 -2.47 -5.73 9.48
N ASP A 3 -1.55 -6.65 9.80
CA ASP A 3 -0.66 -6.51 10.97
C ASP A 3 0.36 -5.35 10.85
N ALA A 4 0.59 -4.84 9.63
CA ALA A 4 1.54 -3.76 9.36
C ALA A 4 0.88 -2.38 9.33
N LEU A 5 -0.43 -2.31 9.08
CA LEU A 5 -1.19 -1.06 9.11
C LEU A 5 -1.54 -0.72 10.56
N THR A 6 -1.14 0.47 11.01
CA THR A 6 -1.38 0.91 12.39
C THR A 6 -2.63 1.77 12.52
N GLY A 7 -3.10 2.37 11.42
CA GLY A 7 -4.22 3.31 11.38
C GLY A 7 -3.93 4.66 12.05
N SER A 8 -2.66 4.98 12.30
CA SER A 8 -2.26 6.24 12.93
C SER A 8 -2.39 7.39 11.93
N ASP A 9 -2.83 8.57 12.39
CA ASP A 9 -2.99 9.75 11.52
C ASP A 9 -1.68 10.19 10.84
N ASP A 10 -0.54 9.90 11.48
CA ASP A 10 0.81 10.17 10.96
C ASP A 10 1.43 9.00 10.18
N GLU A 11 0.69 7.92 9.94
CA GLU A 11 1.16 6.76 9.18
C GLU A 11 1.16 7.04 7.67
N GLY A 12 2.25 6.67 7.01
CA GLY A 12 2.34 6.68 5.54
C GLY A 12 2.65 5.28 5.01
N VAL A 13 1.82 4.80 4.08
CA VAL A 13 2.06 3.55 3.36
C VAL A 13 2.90 3.83 2.12
N PHE A 14 3.98 3.07 1.93
CA PHE A 14 4.86 3.18 0.77
C PHE A 14 4.93 1.84 0.03
N VAL A 15 4.62 1.86 -1.26
CA VAL A 15 4.66 0.70 -2.15
C VAL A 15 5.73 0.92 -3.20
N TYR A 16 6.66 -0.03 -3.31
CA TYR A 16 7.80 0.07 -4.20
C TYR A 16 8.01 -1.26 -4.93
N GLY A 17 7.96 -1.25 -6.26
CA GLY A 17 8.20 -2.46 -7.06
C GLY A 17 7.80 -2.36 -8.52
N PHE A 18 7.52 -3.51 -9.14
CA PHE A 18 7.11 -3.65 -10.54
C PHE A 18 5.59 -3.70 -10.70
N GLY A 19 5.08 -3.53 -11.93
CA GLY A 19 3.64 -3.47 -12.27
C GLY A 19 2.73 -4.41 -11.47
N GLU A 20 2.87 -5.72 -11.65
CA GLU A 20 2.01 -6.70 -10.98
C GLU A 20 2.16 -6.67 -9.46
N PHE A 21 3.37 -6.47 -8.95
CA PHE A 21 3.59 -6.34 -7.51
C PHE A 21 2.89 -5.12 -6.92
N VAL A 22 2.95 -3.98 -7.62
CA VAL A 22 2.29 -2.75 -7.19
C VAL A 22 0.77 -2.95 -7.15
N ALA A 23 0.20 -3.62 -8.16
CA ALA A 23 -1.22 -3.94 -8.20
C ALA A 23 -1.62 -4.88 -7.04
N ASP A 24 -0.88 -5.96 -6.83
CA ASP A 24 -1.11 -6.90 -5.73
C ASP A 24 -1.00 -6.20 -4.36
N ALA A 25 -0.05 -5.27 -4.22
CA ALA A 25 0.15 -4.51 -3.00
C ALA A 25 -1.00 -3.52 -2.74
N THR A 26 -1.52 -2.83 -3.75
CA THR A 26 -2.68 -1.94 -3.59
C THR A 26 -3.93 -2.73 -3.18
N ASP A 27 -4.18 -3.87 -3.83
CA ASP A 27 -5.31 -4.75 -3.48
C ASP A 27 -5.21 -5.25 -2.03
N ALA A 28 -3.98 -5.59 -1.59
CA ALA A 28 -3.74 -6.06 -0.23
C ALA A 28 -3.89 -4.94 0.83
N ILE A 29 -3.64 -3.68 0.48
CA ILE A 29 -3.88 -2.52 1.35
C ILE A 29 -5.38 -2.31 1.55
N GLU A 30 -6.17 -2.30 0.47
CA GLU A 30 -7.62 -2.15 0.55
C GLU A 30 -8.26 -3.30 1.33
N ALA A 31 -7.85 -4.55 1.07
CA ALA A 31 -8.34 -5.72 1.79
C ALA A 31 -8.01 -5.69 3.28
N ALA A 32 -6.97 -4.97 3.68
CA ALA A 32 -6.59 -4.75 5.07
C ALA A 32 -7.30 -3.54 5.72
N GLY A 33 -8.16 -2.83 4.99
CA GLY A 33 -8.86 -1.64 5.45
C GLY A 33 -8.00 -0.37 5.41
N GLY A 34 -6.86 -0.39 4.73
CA GLY A 34 -6.04 0.78 4.46
C GLY A 34 -6.52 1.55 3.23
N ASP A 35 -6.00 2.76 3.08
CA ASP A 35 -6.24 3.63 1.92
C ASP A 35 -5.09 3.47 0.91
N ALA A 36 -5.36 2.75 -0.18
CA ALA A 36 -4.38 2.54 -1.25
C ALA A 36 -4.14 3.81 -2.09
N ASP A 37 -5.12 4.71 -2.18
CA ASP A 37 -4.99 5.98 -2.90
C ASP A 37 -4.10 6.98 -2.14
N ALA A 38 -4.07 6.88 -0.81
CA ALA A 38 -3.16 7.65 0.05
C ALA A 38 -1.72 7.07 0.07
N ALA A 39 -1.51 5.85 -0.44
CA ALA A 39 -0.20 5.23 -0.46
C ALA A 39 0.72 5.91 -1.48
N LYS A 40 1.97 6.14 -1.11
CA LYS A 40 2.98 6.58 -2.06
C LYS A 40 3.49 5.37 -2.85
N VAL A 41 3.24 5.38 -4.14
CA VAL A 41 3.61 4.31 -5.08
C VAL A 41 4.79 4.74 -5.95
N GLU A 42 5.86 3.93 -5.95
CA GLU A 42 6.97 4.07 -6.90
C GLU A 42 7.13 2.78 -7.72
N ASN A 43 6.88 2.90 -9.02
CA ASN A 43 6.91 1.80 -9.98
C ASN A 43 8.08 1.94 -10.96
N PHE A 44 8.83 0.86 -11.20
CA PHE A 44 10.03 0.85 -12.06
C PHE A 44 9.86 0.09 -13.39
N GLY A 45 8.64 -0.36 -13.72
CA GLY A 45 8.29 -1.10 -14.93
C GLY A 45 7.87 -2.53 -14.64
#